data_AF-A0A6I2MVZ5-F1
#
_entry.id   AF-A0A6I2MVZ5-F1
#
_cell.length_a   1.000
_cell.length_b   1.000
_cell.length_c   1.000
_cell.angle_alpha   90.00
_cell.angle_beta   90.00
_cell.angle_gamma   90.00
#
_symmetry.space_group_name_H-M   'P 1'
#
loop_
_entity.id
_entity.type
_entity.pdbx_description
1 polymer ?
#
loop_
_entity_poly.entity_id
_entity_poly.type
_entity_poly.pdbx_seq_one_letter_code
_entity_poly.pdbx_strand_id
1 'polypeptide(L)'
;MKKKIIRIEQHKNSAKLLGLKVFKESLENHFLSAITIRNSSANDRSMGLVIEMDCNYKLREILFSLKNIIPGNTFEKKIDRVSDFFSTAFKKLQDNNEVPIDIEELSIYLKDTSIIIRKIYKNSILHQLKNLINALDIHSKKFTEQHIEVPFEICIPVFEMNKKNRTNSYIKAILNKNDKTTYFKNWGLYYDSENNDVIYNLRKQSLIHGEIHYLNY
;
A
#
# COMPACT_ATOMS: atom_id res chain seq x y z
N MET A 1 6.93 -13.31 -21.46
CA MET A 1 5.71 -12.65 -21.98
C MET A 1 5.80 -11.16 -21.65
N LYS A 2 5.82 -10.27 -22.65
CA LYS A 2 6.07 -8.82 -22.46
C LYS A 2 4.85 -8.18 -21.76
N LYS A 3 4.97 -7.85 -20.46
CA LYS A 3 3.94 -7.09 -19.74
C LYS A 3 3.93 -5.65 -20.27
N LYS A 4 2.76 -5.22 -20.74
CA LYS A 4 2.47 -3.87 -21.24
C LYS A 4 2.49 -2.93 -20.02
N ILE A 5 3.60 -2.22 -19.85
CA ILE A 5 3.73 -1.15 -18.85
C ILE A 5 2.74 -0.06 -19.26
N ILE A 6 1.63 0.06 -18.54
CA ILE A 6 0.76 1.23 -18.64
C ILE A 6 1.52 2.36 -17.94
N ARG A 7 2.32 3.10 -18.72
CA ARG A 7 2.87 4.39 -18.29
C ARG A 7 1.70 5.36 -18.19
N ILE A 8 1.21 5.58 -16.98
CA ILE A 8 0.31 6.70 -16.69
C ILE A 8 1.10 7.98 -16.97
N GLU A 9 0.56 8.80 -17.86
CA GLU A 9 1.18 10.01 -18.35
C GLU A 9 1.48 11.00 -17.21
N GLN A 10 2.67 11.58 -17.26
CA GLN A 10 3.12 12.62 -16.34
C GLN A 10 2.31 13.89 -16.59
N HIS A 11 1.34 14.21 -15.73
CA HIS A 11 0.79 15.55 -15.69
C HIS A 11 1.85 16.55 -15.19
N LYS A 12 2.41 17.29 -16.15
CA LYS A 12 3.24 18.49 -15.97
C LYS A 12 2.46 19.58 -15.26
N ASN A 13 2.52 19.61 -13.93
CA ASN A 13 2.56 20.83 -13.13
C ASN A 13 2.74 20.43 -11.66
N SER A 14 3.97 20.04 -11.28
CA SER A 14 4.29 19.88 -9.86
C SER A 14 4.79 21.21 -9.32
N ALA A 15 4.00 21.82 -8.43
CA ALA A 15 4.58 22.69 -7.41
C ALA A 15 5.77 21.92 -6.78
N LYS A 16 6.95 22.56 -6.76
CA LYS A 16 8.20 21.91 -6.39
C LYS A 16 8.17 21.60 -4.89
N LEU A 17 7.91 20.35 -4.52
CA LEU A 17 7.94 19.90 -3.12
C LEU A 17 9.34 20.07 -2.53
N LEU A 18 9.44 20.91 -1.51
CA LEU A 18 10.69 21.13 -0.78
C LEU A 18 11.03 19.89 0.04
N GLY A 19 12.28 19.43 -0.02
CA GLY A 19 12.74 18.26 0.72
C GLY A 19 12.36 16.90 0.12
N LEU A 20 11.69 16.85 -1.04
CA LEU A 20 11.28 15.58 -1.67
C LEU A 20 12.47 14.65 -1.97
N LYS A 21 13.59 15.20 -2.43
CA LYS A 21 14.83 14.44 -2.69
C LYS A 21 15.37 13.81 -1.41
N VAL A 22 15.47 14.60 -0.33
CA VAL A 22 15.97 14.12 0.98
C VAL A 22 15.03 13.05 1.56
N PHE A 23 13.72 13.26 1.45
CA PHE A 23 12.72 12.27 1.84
C PHE A 23 12.91 10.96 1.07
N LYS A 24 13.01 11.02 -0.26
CA LYS A 24 13.28 9.87 -1.12
C LYS A 24 14.55 9.12 -0.69
N GLU A 25 15.68 9.82 -0.61
CA GLU A 25 16.98 9.22 -0.25
C GLU A 25 16.95 8.60 1.16
N SER A 26 16.21 9.19 2.09
CA SER A 26 16.03 8.62 3.43
C SER A 26 15.27 7.29 3.40
N LEU A 27 14.24 7.17 2.55
CA LEU A 27 13.53 5.92 2.35
C LEU A 27 14.43 4.87 1.68
N GLU A 28 15.15 5.24 0.62
CA GLU A 28 16.06 4.34 -0.10
C GLU A 28 17.11 3.73 0.84
N ASN A 29 17.74 4.58 1.66
CA ASN A 29 18.75 4.15 2.63
C ASN A 29 18.20 3.26 3.75
N HIS A 30 16.99 3.57 4.26
CA HIS A 30 16.41 2.82 5.37
C HIS A 30 15.85 1.47 4.94
N PHE A 31 15.22 1.41 3.77
CA PHE A 31 14.55 0.21 3.27
C PHE A 31 15.43 -0.62 2.33
N LEU A 32 16.61 -0.14 1.96
CA LEU A 32 17.51 -0.77 0.99
C LEU A 32 16.77 -1.10 -0.31
N SER A 33 15.96 -0.14 -0.77
CA SER A 33 15.07 -0.27 -1.92
C SER A 33 15.24 0.93 -2.85
N ALA A 34 14.90 0.75 -4.13
CA ALA A 34 14.79 1.87 -5.06
C ALA A 34 13.43 2.53 -4.88
N ILE A 35 13.39 3.87 -4.76
CA ILE A 35 12.15 4.61 -4.50
C ILE A 35 11.80 5.50 -5.68
N THR A 36 10.56 5.39 -6.15
CA THR A 36 9.96 6.35 -7.09
C THR A 36 8.83 7.09 -6.39
N ILE A 37 8.82 8.41 -6.49
CA ILE A 37 7.74 9.24 -5.94
C ILE A 37 7.16 10.07 -7.07
N ARG A 38 5.84 9.97 -7.24
CA ARG A 38 5.08 10.74 -8.22
C ARG A 38 4.04 11.59 -7.52
N ASN A 39 3.77 12.77 -8.08
CA ASN A 39 2.63 13.56 -7.67
C ASN A 39 1.38 13.07 -8.42
N SER A 40 0.29 12.85 -7.69
CA SER A 40 -1.02 12.45 -8.18
C SER A 40 -2.08 13.54 -8.00
N SER A 41 -1.74 14.69 -7.41
CA SER A 41 -2.72 15.75 -7.17
C SER A 41 -3.23 16.37 -8.47
N ALA A 42 -4.54 16.37 -8.63
CA ALA A 42 -5.27 17.10 -9.67
C ALA A 42 -5.75 18.50 -9.21
N ASN A 43 -5.42 18.94 -7.98
CA ASN A 43 -5.83 20.25 -7.46
C ASN A 43 -4.70 20.98 -6.73
N ASP A 44 -4.80 22.31 -6.65
CA ASP A 44 -3.79 23.19 -6.06
C ASP A 44 -3.82 23.27 -4.52
N ARG A 45 -4.77 22.58 -3.85
CA ARG A 45 -5.01 22.70 -2.41
C ARG A 45 -4.36 21.61 -1.57
N SER A 46 -3.92 20.52 -2.19
CA SER A 46 -3.25 19.40 -1.51
C SER A 46 -2.40 18.62 -2.49
N MET A 47 -1.25 18.12 -2.05
CA MET A 47 -0.41 17.25 -2.86
C MET A 47 -0.58 15.79 -2.46
N GLY A 48 -0.93 14.96 -3.44
CA GLY A 48 -1.09 13.52 -3.24
C GLY A 48 0.13 12.79 -3.78
N LEU A 49 0.81 12.01 -2.94
CA LEU A 49 1.98 11.25 -3.34
C LEU A 49 1.61 9.81 -3.66
N VAL A 50 2.16 9.31 -4.76
CA VAL A 50 2.24 7.87 -5.06
C VAL A 50 3.70 7.47 -4.83
N ILE A 51 3.92 6.57 -3.88
CA ILE A 51 5.25 6.07 -3.51
C ILE A 51 5.37 4.63 -3.98
N GLU A 52 6.35 4.35 -4.81
CA GLU A 52 6.69 3.02 -5.30
C GLU A 52 8.04 2.61 -4.70
N MET A 53 8.08 1.42 -4.09
CA MET A 53 9.26 0.84 -3.47
C MET A 53 9.63 -0.47 -4.18
N ASP A 54 10.77 -0.52 -4.84
CA ASP A 54 11.31 -1.74 -5.45
C ASP A 54 12.31 -2.40 -4.49
N CYS A 55 11.87 -3.51 -3.91
CA CYS A 55 12.54 -4.21 -2.82
C CYS A 55 13.07 -5.56 -3.32
N ASN A 56 14.36 -5.82 -3.07
CA ASN A 56 15.02 -7.07 -3.49
C ASN A 56 14.72 -8.28 -2.58
N TYR A 57 13.48 -8.39 -2.08
CA TYR A 57 13.01 -9.43 -1.15
C TYR A 57 11.79 -10.15 -1.72
N LYS A 58 11.55 -11.38 -1.28
CA LYS A 58 10.26 -12.07 -1.41
C LYS A 58 9.30 -11.67 -0.29
N LEU A 59 7.99 -11.87 -0.47
CA LEU A 59 6.97 -11.59 0.55
C LEU A 59 7.29 -12.22 1.90
N ARG A 60 7.64 -13.51 1.91
CA ARG A 60 8.01 -14.21 3.15
C ARG A 60 9.28 -13.63 3.79
N GLU A 61 10.27 -13.27 2.98
CA GLU A 61 11.56 -12.76 3.45
C GLU A 61 11.39 -11.39 4.12
N ILE A 62 10.62 -10.48 3.51
CA ILE A 62 10.41 -9.14 4.07
C ILE A 62 9.57 -9.20 5.35
N LEU A 63 8.51 -10.01 5.39
CA LEU A 63 7.68 -10.17 6.59
C LEU A 63 8.46 -10.80 7.75
N PHE A 64 9.27 -11.84 7.46
CA PHE A 64 10.17 -12.45 8.43
C PHE A 64 11.22 -11.44 8.96
N SER A 65 11.82 -10.66 8.06
CA SER A 65 12.79 -9.61 8.40
C SER A 65 12.19 -8.56 9.32
N LEU A 66 10.95 -8.14 9.10
CA LEU A 66 10.25 -7.11 9.88
C LEU A 66 9.80 -7.59 11.27
N LYS A 67 9.64 -8.91 11.44
CA LYS A 67 9.22 -9.53 12.69
C LYS A 67 10.38 -9.85 13.63
N ASN A 68 11.50 -10.30 13.09
CA ASN A 68 12.60 -10.79 13.90
C ASN A 68 13.49 -9.67 14.43
N ILE A 69 13.82 -9.79 15.71
CA ILE A 69 14.82 -8.98 16.39
C ILE A 69 16.18 -9.42 15.87
N ILE A 70 16.99 -8.49 15.36
CA ILE A 70 18.42 -8.74 15.12
C ILE A 70 19.05 -8.92 16.52
N PRO A 71 19.72 -10.04 16.82
CA PRO A 71 20.37 -10.23 18.11
C PRO A 71 21.33 -9.07 18.40
N GLY A 72 21.17 -8.40 19.55
CA GLY A 72 22.04 -7.28 19.98
C GLY A 72 21.43 -5.89 19.93
N ASN A 73 20.14 -5.73 19.56
CA ASN A 73 19.45 -4.44 19.56
C ASN A 73 18.24 -4.45 20.52
N THR A 74 18.05 -3.36 21.26
CA THR A 74 17.05 -3.15 22.31
C THR A 74 15.63 -3.56 21.89
N PHE A 75 14.86 -4.10 22.84
CA PHE A 75 13.57 -4.83 22.80
C PHE A 75 12.36 -4.25 22.02
N GLU A 76 12.56 -3.34 21.07
CA GLU A 76 11.50 -2.89 20.16
C GLU A 76 11.41 -3.81 18.93
N LYS A 77 10.18 -4.16 18.54
CA LYS A 77 9.96 -4.91 17.30
C LYS A 77 10.41 -4.03 16.13
N LYS A 78 11.18 -4.59 15.19
CA LYS A 78 11.69 -3.87 14.00
C LYS A 78 10.58 -3.18 13.20
N ILE A 79 9.36 -3.73 13.21
CA ILE A 79 8.16 -3.12 12.62
C ILE A 79 7.78 -1.76 13.22
N ASP A 80 7.98 -1.55 14.52
CA ASP A 80 7.67 -0.28 15.20
C ASP A 80 8.61 0.79 14.69
N ARG A 81 9.92 0.47 14.67
CA ARG A 81 10.97 1.34 14.12
C ARG A 81 10.72 1.72 12.66
N VAL A 82 10.25 0.77 11.85
CA VAL A 82 9.91 1.02 10.44
C VAL A 82 8.77 2.01 10.31
N SER A 83 7.69 1.80 11.05
CA SER A 83 6.52 2.70 11.02
C SER A 83 6.86 4.09 11.57
N ASP A 84 7.66 4.16 12.63
CA ASP A 84 8.08 5.40 13.27
C ASP A 84 9.06 6.18 12.37
N PHE A 85 10.01 5.48 11.73
CA PHE A 85 10.91 6.08 10.76
C PHE A 85 10.13 6.67 9.59
N PHE A 86 9.23 5.90 8.98
CA PHE A 86 8.44 6.35 7.85
C PHE A 86 7.59 7.57 8.22
N SER A 87 6.94 7.55 9.39
CA SER A 87 6.15 8.67 9.91
C SER A 87 7.01 9.91 10.18
N THR A 88 8.21 9.73 10.74
CA THR A 88 9.14 10.83 11.03
C THR A 88 9.70 11.45 9.75
N ALA A 89 10.11 10.63 8.78
CA ALA A 89 10.59 11.08 7.48
C ALA A 89 9.49 11.84 6.73
N PHE A 90 8.25 11.34 6.74
CA PHE A 90 7.12 12.00 6.12
C PHE A 90 6.77 13.32 6.82
N LYS A 91 6.80 13.35 8.16
CA LYS A 91 6.56 14.57 8.92
C LYS A 91 7.57 15.66 8.54
N LYS A 92 8.86 15.33 8.41
CA LYS A 92 9.88 16.28 7.92
C LYS A 92 9.58 16.81 6.52
N LEU A 93 9.05 15.96 5.63
CA LEU A 93 8.60 16.42 4.31
C LEU A 93 7.43 17.41 4.45
N GLN A 94 6.42 17.09 5.26
CA GLN A 94 5.29 17.97 5.51
C GLN A 94 5.70 19.31 6.15
N ASP A 95 6.59 19.29 7.14
CA ASP A 95 7.03 20.49 7.85
C ASP A 95 7.79 21.48 6.94
N ASN A 96 8.35 20.99 5.82
CA ASN A 96 9.01 21.81 4.80
C ASN A 96 8.05 22.42 3.77
N ASN A 97 6.75 22.12 3.82
CA ASN A 97 5.79 22.53 2.81
C ASN A 97 4.49 23.06 3.46
N GLU A 98 4.02 24.23 3.00
CA GLU A 98 2.78 24.83 3.51
C GLU A 98 1.52 24.10 3.03
N VAL A 99 1.60 23.48 1.84
CA VAL A 99 0.49 22.71 1.28
C VAL A 99 0.41 21.35 1.99
N PRO A 100 -0.80 20.91 2.39
CA PRO A 100 -0.99 19.57 2.93
C PRO A 100 -0.54 18.49 1.93
N ILE A 101 0.28 17.57 2.41
CA ILE A 101 0.77 16.40 1.67
C ILE A 101 0.08 15.17 2.26
N ASP A 102 -0.31 14.25 1.40
CA ASP A 102 -0.80 12.93 1.81
C ASP A 102 -0.23 11.86 0.88
N ILE A 103 -0.27 10.60 1.31
CA ILE A 103 0.11 9.45 0.49
C ILE A 103 -1.19 8.84 -0.01
N GLU A 104 -1.42 8.96 -1.32
CA GLU A 104 -2.60 8.41 -2.00
C GLU A 104 -2.42 6.91 -2.25
N GLU A 105 -1.18 6.49 -2.55
CA GLU A 105 -0.84 5.09 -2.80
C GLU A 105 0.58 4.77 -2.34
N LEU A 106 0.75 3.61 -1.70
CA LEU A 106 2.03 2.99 -1.42
C LEU A 106 2.07 1.63 -2.11
N SER A 107 2.98 1.50 -3.07
CA SER A 107 3.18 0.30 -3.88
C SER A 107 4.53 -0.31 -3.54
N ILE A 108 4.53 -1.55 -3.04
CA ILE A 108 5.74 -2.28 -2.66
C ILE A 108 5.91 -3.44 -3.63
N TYR A 109 6.91 -3.35 -4.49
CA TYR A 109 7.29 -4.39 -5.45
C TYR A 109 8.33 -5.30 -4.81
N LEU A 110 7.98 -6.57 -4.69
CA LEU A 110 8.83 -7.64 -4.21
C LEU A 110 9.16 -8.55 -5.40
N LYS A 111 10.10 -9.49 -5.21
CA LYS A 111 10.48 -10.46 -6.26
C LYS A 111 9.33 -11.32 -6.75
N ASP A 112 8.37 -11.62 -5.88
CA ASP A 112 7.28 -12.57 -6.12
C ASP A 112 5.88 -11.96 -5.91
N THR A 113 5.77 -10.75 -5.36
CA THR A 113 4.49 -10.12 -5.04
C THR A 113 4.55 -8.60 -5.14
N SER A 114 3.52 -7.99 -5.70
CA SER A 114 3.29 -6.54 -5.61
C SER A 114 2.24 -6.27 -4.53
N ILE A 115 2.48 -5.33 -3.62
CA ILE A 115 1.50 -4.93 -2.59
C ILE A 115 1.10 -3.49 -2.84
N ILE A 116 -0.18 -3.26 -3.15
CA ILE A 116 -0.72 -1.93 -3.48
C ILE A 116 -1.66 -1.49 -2.37
N ILE A 117 -1.25 -0.46 -1.62
CA ILE A 117 -2.02 0.09 -0.50
C ILE A 117 -2.55 1.45 -0.89
N ARG A 118 -3.88 1.58 -0.96
CA ARG A 118 -4.57 2.83 -1.34
C ARG A 118 -5.13 3.55 -0.13
N LYS A 119 -5.03 4.87 -0.14
CA LYS A 119 -5.58 5.73 0.91
C LYS A 119 -7.09 5.52 1.07
N ILE A 120 -7.53 5.45 2.33
CA ILE A 120 -8.96 5.40 2.70
C ILE A 120 -9.46 6.61 3.49
N TYR A 121 -8.54 7.40 4.06
CA TYR A 121 -8.80 8.69 4.70
C TYR A 121 -7.48 9.46 4.84
N LYS A 122 -7.52 10.71 5.31
CA LYS A 122 -6.32 11.55 5.46
C LYS A 122 -5.21 10.86 6.27
N ASN A 123 -4.01 10.75 5.71
CA ASN A 123 -2.84 10.09 6.30
C ASN A 123 -3.08 8.62 6.69
N SER A 124 -4.08 7.96 6.09
CA SER A 124 -4.48 6.61 6.48
C SER A 124 -3.38 5.56 6.32
N ILE A 125 -2.56 5.66 5.26
CA ILE A 125 -1.42 4.76 5.05
C ILE A 125 -0.42 4.90 6.19
N LEU A 126 -0.01 6.14 6.52
CA LEU A 126 0.90 6.41 7.64
C LEU A 126 0.36 5.89 8.97
N HIS A 127 -0.90 6.19 9.27
CA HIS A 127 -1.53 5.79 10.52
C HIS A 127 -1.73 4.28 10.66
N GLN A 128 -1.73 3.52 9.56
CA GLN A 128 -2.06 2.09 9.56
C GLN A 128 -0.90 1.20 9.08
N LEU A 129 0.24 1.75 8.68
CA LEU A 129 1.35 0.98 8.09
C LEU A 129 1.78 -0.19 8.97
N LYS A 130 2.02 0.03 10.26
CA LYS A 130 2.30 -1.04 11.23
C LYS A 130 1.21 -2.11 11.28
N ASN A 131 -0.05 -1.71 11.32
CA ASN A 131 -1.18 -2.63 11.42
C ASN A 131 -1.35 -3.44 10.11
N LEU A 132 -1.11 -2.80 8.97
CA LEU A 132 -1.13 -3.42 7.65
C LEU A 132 -0.01 -4.47 7.52
N ILE A 133 1.22 -4.16 7.91
CA ILE A 133 2.33 -5.11 7.89
C ILE A 133 2.04 -6.30 8.84
N ASN A 134 1.53 -6.05 10.04
CA ASN A 134 1.12 -7.13 10.96
C ASN A 134 0.01 -8.00 10.37
N ALA A 135 -1.00 -7.40 9.73
CA ALA A 135 -2.04 -8.14 9.05
C ALA A 135 -1.46 -8.97 7.89
N LEU A 136 -0.52 -8.43 7.12
CA LEU A 136 0.15 -9.16 6.03
C LEU A 136 0.92 -10.38 6.57
N ASP A 137 1.64 -10.26 7.69
CA ASP A 137 2.31 -11.41 8.35
C ASP A 137 1.30 -12.51 8.73
N ILE A 138 0.19 -12.13 9.36
CA ILE A 138 -0.83 -13.08 9.83
C ILE A 138 -1.57 -13.74 8.67
N HIS A 139 -1.97 -12.96 7.66
CA HIS A 139 -2.88 -13.41 6.62
C HIS A 139 -2.16 -14.02 5.42
N SER A 140 -0.91 -13.63 5.14
CA SER A 140 -0.15 -14.19 4.02
C SER A 140 0.01 -15.69 4.08
N LYS A 141 0.28 -16.22 5.27
CA LYS A 141 0.30 -17.67 5.50
C LYS A 141 -1.03 -18.32 5.12
N LYS A 142 -2.16 -17.72 5.52
CA LYS A 142 -3.50 -18.30 5.34
C LYS A 142 -3.94 -18.34 3.89
N PHE A 143 -3.83 -17.23 3.16
CA PHE A 143 -4.24 -17.24 1.75
C PHE A 143 -3.29 -18.05 0.87
N THR A 144 -1.99 -18.08 1.21
CA THR A 144 -1.02 -18.93 0.49
C THR A 144 -1.30 -20.42 0.73
N GLU A 145 -1.72 -20.82 1.94
CA GLU A 145 -2.11 -22.21 2.23
C GLU A 145 -3.43 -22.62 1.56
N GLN A 146 -4.40 -21.71 1.46
CA GLN A 146 -5.69 -21.98 0.82
C GLN A 146 -5.59 -22.10 -0.70
N HIS A 147 -4.63 -21.39 -1.31
CA HIS A 147 -4.44 -21.36 -2.76
C HIS A 147 -3.24 -22.19 -3.25
N ILE A 148 -2.35 -22.60 -2.32
CA ILE A 148 -1.08 -23.30 -2.61
C ILE A 148 -0.17 -22.48 -3.55
N GLU A 149 -0.37 -21.17 -3.58
CA GLU A 149 0.37 -20.22 -4.41
C GLU A 149 0.51 -18.89 -3.67
N VAL A 150 1.62 -18.17 -3.90
CA VAL A 150 1.78 -16.80 -3.44
C VAL A 150 1.16 -15.88 -4.50
N PRO A 151 0.23 -14.98 -4.14
CA PRO A 151 -0.34 -14.05 -5.12
C PRO A 151 0.77 -13.15 -5.67
N PHE A 152 0.79 -12.95 -6.99
CA PHE A 152 1.71 -12.02 -7.63
C PHE A 152 1.33 -10.56 -7.33
N GLU A 153 0.08 -10.29 -6.93
CA GLU A 153 -0.37 -8.96 -6.51
C GLU A 153 -1.42 -9.02 -5.38
N ILE A 154 -1.30 -8.10 -4.42
CA ILE A 154 -2.19 -7.89 -3.29
C ILE A 154 -2.66 -6.42 -3.28
N CYS A 155 -3.97 -6.20 -3.43
CA CYS A 155 -4.59 -4.87 -3.41
C CYS A 155 -5.34 -4.60 -2.08
N ILE A 156 -5.01 -3.49 -1.42
CA ILE A 156 -5.48 -3.17 -0.06
C ILE A 156 -6.02 -1.73 0.03
N PRO A 157 -7.29 -1.52 0.44
CA PRO A 157 -8.38 -2.49 0.48
C PRO A 157 -9.03 -2.65 -0.89
N VAL A 158 -9.89 -3.67 -1.02
CA VAL A 158 -10.89 -3.72 -2.09
C VAL A 158 -12.30 -3.54 -1.53
N PHE A 159 -13.19 -2.97 -2.33
CA PHE A 159 -14.57 -2.72 -1.96
C PHE A 159 -15.49 -3.66 -2.73
N GLU A 160 -16.43 -4.31 -2.02
CA GLU A 160 -17.48 -5.08 -2.68
C GLU A 160 -18.41 -4.13 -3.42
N MET A 161 -18.36 -4.14 -4.76
CA MET A 161 -19.28 -3.38 -5.60
C MET A 161 -20.44 -4.27 -6.04
N ASN A 162 -21.51 -4.32 -5.25
CA ASN A 162 -22.77 -4.89 -5.68
C ASN A 162 -23.39 -4.05 -6.82
N LYS A 163 -24.17 -4.67 -7.71
CA LYS A 163 -24.77 -4.01 -8.91
C LYS A 163 -25.53 -2.71 -8.61
N LYS A 164 -26.03 -2.54 -7.38
CA LYS A 164 -26.73 -1.32 -6.89
C LYS A 164 -25.79 -0.18 -6.44
N ASN A 165 -24.53 -0.47 -6.18
CA ASN A 165 -23.55 0.43 -5.53
C ASN A 165 -22.33 0.73 -6.41
N ARG A 166 -22.46 0.59 -7.74
CA ARG A 166 -21.36 0.78 -8.70
C ARG A 166 -20.93 2.26 -8.91
N THR A 167 -21.37 3.18 -8.07
CA THR A 167 -21.11 4.60 -8.25
C THR A 167 -19.89 5.06 -7.44
N ASN A 168 -19.10 5.97 -8.01
CA ASN A 168 -18.04 6.69 -7.28
C ASN A 168 -18.55 7.38 -6.00
N SER A 169 -19.84 7.72 -5.94
CA SER A 169 -20.47 8.29 -4.74
C SER A 169 -20.55 7.31 -3.56
N TYR A 170 -20.76 6.01 -3.80
CA TYR A 170 -20.80 5.00 -2.75
C TYR A 170 -19.44 4.80 -2.10
N ILE A 171 -18.39 4.71 -2.92
CA ILE A 171 -17.01 4.61 -2.43
C ILE A 171 -16.63 5.88 -1.68
N LYS A 172 -16.91 7.06 -2.24
CA LYS A 172 -16.70 8.33 -1.53
C LYS A 172 -17.42 8.35 -0.19
N ALA A 173 -18.65 7.83 -0.10
CA ALA A 173 -19.39 7.74 1.16
C ALA A 173 -18.75 6.77 2.17
N ILE A 174 -18.13 5.67 1.71
CA ILE A 174 -17.36 4.78 2.59
C ILE A 174 -16.07 5.47 3.07
N LEU A 175 -15.32 6.09 2.16
CA LEU A 175 -14.07 6.79 2.49
C LEU A 175 -14.31 7.97 3.44
N ASN A 176 -15.42 8.69 3.27
CA ASN A 176 -15.80 9.82 4.13
C ASN A 176 -16.12 9.42 5.57
N LYS A 177 -16.36 8.14 5.86
CA LYS A 177 -16.61 7.67 7.24
C LYS A 177 -15.35 7.59 8.10
N ASN A 178 -14.16 7.82 7.52
CA ASN A 178 -12.86 7.67 8.21
C ASN A 178 -12.74 6.33 8.95
N ASP A 179 -13.35 5.27 8.40
CA ASP A 179 -13.43 3.97 9.04
C ASP A 179 -12.09 3.24 8.89
N LYS A 180 -11.28 3.29 9.96
CA LYS A 180 -9.98 2.63 10.08
C LYS A 180 -10.05 1.12 9.82
N THR A 181 -11.21 0.49 10.03
CA THR A 181 -11.37 -0.95 9.84
C THR A 181 -11.43 -1.33 8.36
N THR A 182 -11.61 -0.37 7.45
CA THR A 182 -11.78 -0.62 6.01
C THR A 182 -10.60 -1.38 5.40
N TYR A 183 -9.37 -1.07 5.80
CA TYR A 183 -8.17 -1.82 5.39
C TYR A 183 -8.23 -3.30 5.73
N PHE A 184 -9.00 -3.67 6.75
CA PHE A 184 -9.01 -5.01 7.32
C PHE A 184 -10.32 -5.76 7.05
N LYS A 185 -11.07 -5.33 6.03
CA LYS A 185 -12.30 -6.02 5.58
C LYS A 185 -11.98 -7.04 4.49
N ASN A 186 -11.57 -6.54 3.33
CA ASN A 186 -11.35 -7.33 2.12
C ASN A 186 -10.08 -6.88 1.39
N TRP A 187 -9.28 -7.83 0.93
CA TRP A 187 -8.12 -7.62 0.05
C TRP A 187 -8.36 -8.30 -1.30
N GLY A 188 -7.90 -7.69 -2.38
CA GLY A 188 -7.85 -8.34 -3.69
C GLY A 188 -6.55 -9.12 -3.79
N LEU A 189 -6.62 -10.38 -4.22
CA LEU A 189 -5.49 -11.26 -4.45
C LEU A 189 -5.51 -11.71 -5.90
N TYR A 190 -4.35 -11.66 -6.56
CA TYR A 190 -4.20 -12.07 -7.95
C TYR A 190 -3.09 -13.11 -8.05
N TYR A 191 -3.42 -14.25 -8.68
CA TYR A 191 -2.58 -15.43 -8.80
C TYR A 191 -2.28 -15.70 -10.28
N ASP A 192 -1.12 -16.25 -10.61
CA ASP A 192 -0.79 -16.55 -12.01
C ASP A 192 -1.63 -17.73 -12.53
N SER A 193 -2.12 -18.59 -11.62
CA SER A 193 -2.98 -19.74 -11.95
C SER A 193 -4.47 -19.41 -12.10
N GLU A 194 -4.92 -18.24 -11.66
CA GLU A 194 -6.34 -17.84 -11.75
C GLU A 194 -6.55 -16.65 -12.69
N ASN A 195 -7.52 -16.78 -13.59
CA ASN A 195 -7.94 -15.70 -14.48
C ASN A 195 -9.00 -14.76 -13.86
N ASN A 196 -9.59 -15.17 -12.73
CA ASN A 196 -10.63 -14.42 -12.05
C ASN A 196 -10.04 -13.67 -10.85
N ASP A 197 -10.69 -12.59 -10.50
CA ASP A 197 -10.30 -11.81 -9.35
C ASP A 197 -10.69 -12.53 -8.03
N VAL A 198 -9.76 -12.61 -7.07
CA VAL A 198 -10.00 -13.28 -5.79
C VAL A 198 -10.10 -12.25 -4.67
N ILE A 199 -11.21 -12.25 -3.93
CA ILE A 199 -11.36 -11.43 -2.72
C ILE A 199 -11.01 -12.27 -1.50
N TYR A 200 -10.03 -11.84 -0.72
CA TYR A 200 -9.77 -12.40 0.60
C TYR A 200 -10.49 -11.59 1.67
N ASN A 201 -11.45 -12.24 2.34
CA ASN A 201 -12.13 -11.65 3.49
C ASN A 201 -11.32 -11.89 4.76
N LEU A 202 -10.77 -10.83 5.36
CA LEU A 202 -9.86 -10.98 6.51
C LEU A 202 -10.57 -11.50 7.76
N ARG A 203 -11.83 -11.12 7.97
CA ARG A 203 -12.61 -11.54 9.15
C ARG A 203 -12.94 -13.03 9.09
N LYS A 204 -13.42 -13.50 7.93
CA LYS A 204 -13.75 -14.91 7.69
C LYS A 204 -12.52 -15.77 7.37
N GLN A 205 -11.41 -15.11 7.02
CA GLN A 205 -10.16 -15.75 6.59
C GLN A 205 -10.39 -16.72 5.43
N SER A 206 -11.21 -16.30 4.48
CA SER A 206 -11.66 -17.13 3.37
C SER A 206 -11.52 -16.39 2.05
N LEU A 207 -11.23 -17.14 0.99
CA LEU A 207 -11.29 -16.65 -0.39
C LEU A 207 -12.76 -16.63 -0.87
N ILE A 208 -13.10 -15.57 -1.60
CA ILE A 208 -14.38 -15.37 -2.27
C ILE A 208 -14.04 -15.18 -3.75
N HIS A 209 -14.49 -16.11 -4.58
CA HIS A 209 -14.32 -16.06 -6.03
C HIS A 209 -15.52 -15.35 -6.68
N GLY A 210 -15.27 -14.33 -7.49
CA GLY A 210 -16.29 -13.54 -8.20
C GLY A 210 -15.70 -12.44 -9.09
N GLU A 211 -16.54 -11.65 -9.77
CA GLU A 211 -16.07 -10.50 -10.56
C GLU A 211 -15.66 -9.34 -9.63
N ILE A 212 -14.37 -8.94 -9.59
CA ILE A 212 -13.95 -7.69 -8.94
C ILE A 212 -13.95 -6.58 -10.00
N HIS A 213 -14.66 -5.50 -9.72
CA HIS A 213 -14.54 -4.29 -10.53
C HIS A 213 -13.55 -3.34 -9.88
N TYR A 214 -12.45 -3.05 -10.59
CA TYR A 214 -11.46 -2.06 -10.17
C TYR A 214 -12.00 -0.64 -10.35
N LEU A 215 -11.60 0.26 -9.46
CA LEU A 215 -11.70 1.69 -9.70
C LEU A 215 -10.50 2.12 -10.54
N ASN A 216 -10.75 2.43 -11.81
CA ASN A 216 -9.88 3.35 -12.53
C ASN A 216 -10.22 4.76 -12.02
N TYR A 217 -9.25 5.41 -11.38
CA TYR A 217 -9.27 6.86 -11.17
C TYR A 217 -8.70 7.56 -12.39
#